data_AF-A0A1S3JFU4-F1
#
_entry.id   AF-A0A1S3JFU4-F1
#
_cell.length_a   1.000
_cell.length_b   1.000
_cell.length_c   1.000
_cell.angle_alpha   90.00
_cell.angle_beta   90.00
_cell.angle_gamma   90.00
#
_symmetry.space_group_name_H-M   'P 1'
#
loop_
_entity.id
_entity.type
_entity.pdbx_description
1 polymer ?
#
loop_
_entity_poly.entity_id
_entity_poly.type
_entity_poly.pdbx_seq_one_letter_code
_entity_poly.pdbx_strand_id
1 'polypeptide(L)'
;MDQQQLSFQQQSQSPWEPFPGSYDSPAFQRRMQPESFSTQTSEDYASLKAACLRDGRLYEDPDFGAESSTIGPEYTISRPYAWKRPKELVSDPKFLVAGASRFDIAQGDYIGDCWFVASAALLATKPELFERVVPPEQTFEDGDYA
;
A
#
# COMPACT_ATOMS: atom_id res chain seq x y z
N MET A 1 5.57 39.07 41.24
CA MET A 1 6.79 38.44 40.72
C MET A 1 7.03 37.29 41.68
N ASP A 2 6.67 36.05 41.38
CA ASP A 2 7.18 35.30 40.23
C ASP A 2 6.16 34.34 39.61
N GLN A 3 6.03 34.46 38.29
CA GLN A 3 5.40 33.46 37.42
C GLN A 3 6.43 32.39 37.09
N GLN A 4 6.59 31.38 37.94
CA GLN A 4 7.50 30.27 37.63
C GLN A 4 7.06 28.90 38.16
N GLN A 5 5.76 28.62 38.15
CA GLN A 5 5.24 27.30 38.54
C GLN A 5 4.15 26.69 37.65
N LEU A 6 4.03 27.07 36.38
CA LEU A 6 3.07 26.45 35.45
C LEU A 6 3.62 26.30 34.03
N SER A 7 4.72 25.56 33.87
CA SER A 7 5.18 25.13 32.54
C SER A 7 5.87 23.76 32.58
N PHE A 8 5.24 22.79 33.25
CA PHE A 8 5.56 21.38 33.09
C PHE A 8 4.26 20.55 33.12
N GLN A 9 3.28 20.95 32.31
CA GLN A 9 2.24 20.03 31.84
C GLN A 9 2.57 19.63 30.40
N GLN A 10 3.48 18.66 30.30
CA GLN A 10 3.27 17.44 29.53
C GLN A 10 2.27 17.56 28.37
N GLN A 11 2.72 18.14 27.26
CA GLN A 11 2.13 17.88 25.95
C GLN A 11 2.62 16.52 25.44
N SER A 12 2.25 15.47 26.16
CA SER A 12 2.24 14.11 25.62
C SER A 12 0.95 13.95 24.83
N GLN A 13 0.92 14.45 23.59
CA GLN A 13 -0.08 13.93 22.67
C GLN A 13 0.22 12.46 22.45
N SER A 14 -0.77 11.63 22.76
CA SER A 14 -0.66 10.19 22.58
C SER A 14 -0.59 9.92 21.07
N PRO A 15 0.26 8.99 20.60
CA PRO A 15 0.38 8.63 19.17
C PRO A 15 -0.92 8.15 18.49
N TRP A 16 -2.02 8.06 19.24
CA TRP A 16 -3.31 7.54 18.84
C TRP A 16 -4.45 8.57 18.94
N GLU A 17 -4.15 9.87 19.09
CA GLU A 17 -5.18 10.87 18.86
C GLU A 17 -5.47 10.92 17.34
N PRO A 18 -6.74 10.74 16.92
CA PRO A 18 -7.10 11.02 15.53
C PRO A 18 -6.69 12.46 15.21
N PHE A 19 -6.14 12.69 14.01
CA PHE A 19 -5.80 14.04 13.56
C PHE A 19 -6.94 15.01 13.89
N PRO A 20 -6.67 16.19 14.47
CA PRO A 20 -7.71 17.15 14.81
C PRO A 20 -8.32 17.68 13.51
N GLY A 21 -9.38 17.04 13.08
CA GLY A 21 -10.09 17.34 11.85
C GLY A 21 -11.33 16.48 11.79
N SER A 22 -12.50 17.13 11.74
CA SER A 22 -13.71 16.46 11.28
C SER A 22 -13.42 15.81 9.93
N TYR A 23 -13.91 14.59 9.71
CA TYR A 23 -13.91 13.95 8.39
C TYR A 23 -14.64 14.81 7.33
N ASP A 24 -15.41 15.84 7.74
CA ASP A 24 -16.01 16.85 6.88
C ASP A 24 -15.12 18.07 6.58
N SER A 25 -13.86 18.08 7.02
CA SER A 25 -12.95 19.20 6.76
C SER A 25 -12.68 19.32 5.25
N PRO A 26 -12.78 20.53 4.66
CA PRO A 26 -12.40 20.76 3.27
C PRO A 26 -10.96 20.33 2.95
N ALA A 27 -10.06 20.32 3.94
CA ALA A 27 -8.70 19.83 3.78
C ALA A 27 -8.63 18.30 3.64
N PHE A 28 -9.45 17.57 4.42
CA PHE A 28 -9.59 16.12 4.30
C PHE A 28 -10.30 15.74 3.00
N GLN A 29 -11.40 16.42 2.66
CA GLN A 29 -12.12 16.23 1.41
C GLN A 29 -11.27 16.53 0.17
N ARG A 30 -10.39 17.54 0.24
CA ARG A 30 -9.42 17.84 -0.83
C ARG A 30 -8.36 16.76 -1.00
N ARG A 31 -7.91 16.14 0.11
CA ARG A 31 -6.97 15.00 0.09
C ARG A 31 -7.60 13.71 -0.42
N MET A 32 -8.93 13.58 -0.30
CA MET A 32 -9.71 12.47 -0.83
C MET A 32 -10.19 12.70 -2.28
N GLN A 33 -9.82 13.82 -2.91
CA GLN A 33 -10.08 13.97 -4.34
C GLN A 33 -9.09 13.08 -5.09
N PRO A 34 -9.58 12.18 -5.96
CA PRO A 34 -8.70 11.43 -6.83
C PRO A 34 -8.11 12.43 -7.83
N GLU A 35 -6.90 12.92 -7.56
CA GLU A 35 -6.01 13.47 -8.58
C GLU A 35 -5.95 12.42 -9.69
N SER A 36 -6.73 12.61 -10.76
CA SER A 36 -6.79 11.79 -11.98
C SER A 36 -6.25 10.35 -11.84
N PHE A 37 -6.82 9.54 -10.95
CA PHE A 37 -6.48 8.13 -10.93
C PHE A 37 -7.12 7.54 -12.19
N SER A 38 -6.27 7.02 -13.08
CA SER A 38 -6.73 6.17 -14.17
C SER A 38 -7.53 5.03 -13.55
N THR A 39 -8.83 4.97 -13.78
CA THR A 39 -9.66 3.85 -13.35
C THR A 39 -9.32 2.67 -14.26
N GLN A 40 -8.23 1.98 -13.97
CA GLN A 40 -7.89 0.74 -14.65
C GLN A 40 -9.01 -0.28 -14.38
N THR A 41 -9.63 -0.76 -15.44
CA THR A 41 -10.68 -1.78 -15.37
C THR A 41 -10.07 -3.19 -15.39
N SER A 42 -10.88 -4.19 -15.07
CA SER A 42 -10.51 -5.60 -15.26
C SER A 42 -10.16 -5.92 -16.73
N GLU A 43 -10.86 -5.30 -17.66
CA GLU A 43 -10.65 -5.45 -19.10
C GLU A 43 -9.32 -4.84 -19.55
N ASP A 44 -8.95 -3.70 -18.97
CA ASP A 44 -7.65 -3.07 -19.21
C ASP A 44 -6.52 -3.96 -18.68
N TYR A 45 -6.64 -4.45 -17.45
CA TYR A 45 -5.68 -5.39 -16.86
C TYR A 45 -5.46 -6.62 -17.75
N ALA A 46 -6.54 -7.29 -18.18
CA ALA A 46 -6.46 -8.49 -18.99
C ALA A 46 -5.76 -8.22 -20.34
N SER A 47 -6.06 -7.09 -20.96
CA SER A 47 -5.46 -6.67 -22.23
C SER A 47 -3.98 -6.35 -22.09
N LEU A 48 -3.60 -5.64 -21.03
CA LEU A 48 -2.20 -5.32 -20.70
C LEU A 48 -1.38 -6.57 -20.43
N LYS A 49 -1.93 -7.50 -19.61
CA LYS A 49 -1.30 -8.80 -19.33
C LYS A 49 -1.07 -9.60 -20.60
N ALA A 50 -2.11 -9.73 -21.44
CA ALA A 50 -2.01 -10.47 -22.70
C ALA A 50 -0.96 -9.87 -23.65
N ALA A 51 -0.86 -8.54 -23.70
CA ALA A 51 0.17 -7.86 -24.49
C ALA A 51 1.59 -8.16 -23.96
N CYS A 52 1.80 -8.09 -22.64
CA CYS A 52 3.10 -8.36 -22.03
C CYS A 52 3.53 -9.82 -22.23
N LEU A 53 2.61 -10.77 -22.04
CA LEU A 53 2.86 -12.19 -22.30
C LEU A 53 3.22 -12.47 -23.75
N ARG A 54 2.46 -11.88 -24.70
CA ARG A 54 2.73 -12.03 -26.14
C ARG A 54 4.11 -11.50 -26.51
N ASP A 55 4.49 -10.36 -25.94
CA ASP A 55 5.74 -9.68 -26.25
C ASP A 55 6.93 -10.26 -25.43
N GLY A 56 6.68 -11.20 -24.52
CA GLY A 56 7.69 -11.85 -23.68
C GLY A 56 8.39 -10.90 -22.72
N ARG A 57 7.71 -9.81 -22.31
CA ARG A 57 8.25 -8.78 -21.44
C ARG A 57 7.47 -8.71 -20.13
N LEU A 58 8.09 -8.12 -19.12
CA LEU A 58 7.42 -7.81 -17.87
C LEU A 58 6.76 -6.43 -17.93
N TYR A 59 5.63 -6.27 -17.24
CA TYR A 59 4.88 -5.03 -17.18
C TYR A 59 5.64 -4.00 -16.36
N GLU A 60 5.61 -2.77 -16.85
CA GLU A 60 6.13 -1.57 -16.21
C GLU A 60 5.01 -0.53 -16.28
N ASP A 61 4.60 -0.02 -15.12
CA ASP A 61 3.49 0.92 -15.02
C ASP A 61 3.97 2.33 -15.44
N PRO A 62 3.40 2.93 -16.51
CA PRO A 62 3.80 4.25 -16.97
C PRO A 62 3.37 5.37 -16.01
N ASP A 63 2.33 5.15 -15.20
CA ASP A 63 1.79 6.12 -14.26
C ASP A 63 2.42 5.96 -12.86
N PHE A 64 3.02 4.79 -12.57
CA PHE A 64 3.60 4.45 -11.27
C PHE A 64 4.95 3.75 -11.39
N GLY A 65 5.96 4.47 -11.90
CA GLY A 65 7.30 3.94 -12.16
C GLY A 65 8.07 3.52 -10.90
N ALA A 66 9.08 2.65 -11.07
CA ALA A 66 9.98 2.19 -10.01
C ALA A 66 11.06 3.23 -9.65
N GLU A 67 10.62 4.43 -9.24
CA GLU A 67 11.47 5.60 -8.99
C GLU A 67 11.37 6.07 -7.53
N SER A 68 12.31 6.92 -7.09
CA SER A 68 12.26 7.47 -5.73
C SER A 68 11.09 8.43 -5.49
N SER A 69 10.66 9.13 -6.54
CA SER A 69 9.50 10.03 -6.55
C SER A 69 8.20 9.29 -6.18
N THR A 70 8.07 8.03 -6.57
CA THR A 70 6.89 7.19 -6.40
C THR A 70 6.57 6.85 -4.94
N ILE A 71 7.59 6.76 -4.08
CA ILE A 71 7.38 6.51 -2.64
C ILE A 71 6.68 7.72 -1.99
N GLY A 72 6.87 8.91 -2.56
CA GLY A 72 6.24 10.14 -2.12
C GLY A 72 7.17 11.03 -1.28
N PRO A 73 7.00 12.35 -1.36
CA PRO A 73 7.92 13.32 -0.74
C PRO A 73 7.90 13.31 0.79
N GLU A 74 6.83 12.77 1.39
CA GLU A 74 6.67 12.70 2.84
C GLU A 74 7.56 11.63 3.50
N TYR A 75 8.10 10.69 2.70
CA TYR A 75 8.94 9.60 3.20
C TYR A 75 10.40 9.84 2.83
N THR A 76 11.21 10.14 3.85
CA THR A 76 12.67 10.12 3.70
C THR A 76 13.21 8.77 4.16
N ILE A 77 13.35 7.83 3.23
CA ILE A 77 14.01 6.55 3.52
C ILE A 77 15.52 6.79 3.54
N SER A 78 16.09 6.84 4.75
CA SER A 78 17.51 7.13 4.96
C SER A 78 18.46 6.01 4.55
N ARG A 79 17.93 4.82 4.27
CA ARG A 79 18.71 3.65 3.86
C ARG A 79 18.65 3.45 2.36
N PRO A 80 19.71 2.91 1.74
CA PRO A 80 19.66 2.47 0.35
C PRO A 80 18.55 1.42 0.16
N TYR A 81 17.75 1.58 -0.88
CA TYR A 81 16.73 0.63 -1.28
C TYR A 81 16.79 0.38 -2.79
N ALA A 82 16.20 -0.72 -3.23
CA ALA A 82 16.09 -1.09 -4.63
C ALA A 82 14.72 -1.71 -4.89
N TRP A 83 14.15 -1.40 -6.04
CA TRP A 83 12.92 -2.03 -6.51
C TRP A 83 13.25 -3.44 -7.01
N LYS A 84 12.47 -4.42 -6.56
CA LYS A 84 12.62 -5.84 -6.92
C LYS A 84 11.26 -6.47 -7.12
N ARG A 85 11.16 -7.33 -8.11
CA ARG A 85 10.02 -8.20 -8.36
C ARG A 85 10.05 -9.42 -7.44
N PRO A 86 8.91 -10.09 -7.17
CA PRO A 86 8.87 -11.27 -6.29
C PRO A 86 9.83 -12.41 -6.71
N LYS A 87 9.96 -12.68 -8.03
CA LYS A 87 10.92 -13.69 -8.56
C LYS A 87 12.40 -13.32 -8.34
N GLU A 88 12.71 -12.07 -8.00
CA GLU A 88 14.08 -11.62 -7.63
C GLU A 88 14.35 -11.71 -6.13
N LEU A 89 13.31 -11.93 -5.31
CA LEU A 89 13.40 -12.03 -3.85
C LEU A 89 13.46 -13.48 -3.38
N VAL A 90 12.71 -14.37 -4.02
CA VAL A 90 12.60 -15.79 -3.67
C VAL A 90 12.45 -16.64 -4.93
N SER A 91 12.89 -17.90 -4.89
CA SER A 91 12.91 -18.80 -6.05
C SER A 91 11.53 -19.25 -6.52
N ASP A 92 10.57 -19.37 -5.61
CA ASP A 92 9.20 -19.81 -5.90
C ASP A 92 8.19 -18.88 -5.19
N PRO A 93 7.97 -17.66 -5.71
CA PRO A 93 7.03 -16.74 -5.10
C PRO A 93 5.61 -17.25 -5.31
N LYS A 94 4.80 -17.22 -4.26
CA LYS A 94 3.36 -17.52 -4.30
C LYS A 94 2.59 -16.27 -3.93
N PHE A 95 1.49 -16.00 -4.63
CA PHE A 95 0.65 -14.84 -4.35
C PHE A 95 -0.10 -15.01 -3.02
N LEU A 96 -0.68 -16.20 -2.81
CA LEU A 96 -1.29 -16.63 -1.55
C LEU A 96 -0.95 -18.10 -1.29
N VAL A 97 -0.68 -18.45 -0.03
CA VAL A 97 -0.39 -19.84 0.38
C VAL A 97 -1.46 -20.27 1.37
N ALA A 98 -2.30 -21.22 0.98
CA ALA A 98 -3.45 -21.69 1.78
C ALA A 98 -4.47 -20.59 2.13
N GLY A 99 -4.64 -19.60 1.25
CA GLY A 99 -5.54 -18.46 1.43
C GLY A 99 -4.86 -17.26 2.11
N ALA A 100 -5.61 -16.19 2.31
CA ALA A 100 -5.13 -15.01 3.03
C ALA A 100 -5.35 -15.18 4.55
N SER A 101 -4.36 -14.76 5.34
CA SER A 101 -4.39 -14.78 6.78
C SER A 101 -3.99 -13.43 7.35
N ARG A 102 -4.58 -13.06 8.49
CA ARG A 102 -4.16 -11.87 9.25
C ARG A 102 -2.69 -11.95 9.71
N PHE A 103 -2.10 -13.14 9.70
CA PHE A 103 -0.71 -13.37 10.08
C PHE A 103 0.28 -13.17 8.92
N ASP A 104 -0.21 -13.02 7.69
CA ASP A 104 0.63 -12.80 6.51
C ASP A 104 1.11 -11.35 6.38
N ILE A 105 0.62 -10.47 7.25
CA ILE A 105 0.81 -9.03 7.15
C ILE A 105 1.59 -8.55 8.38
N ALA A 106 2.73 -7.93 8.12
CA ALA A 106 3.56 -7.27 9.12
C ALA A 106 3.91 -5.85 8.67
N GLN A 107 3.90 -4.90 9.59
CA GLN A 107 4.32 -3.54 9.30
C GLN A 107 5.83 -3.48 9.10
N GLY A 108 6.28 -2.76 8.07
CA GLY A 108 7.70 -2.47 7.85
C GLY A 108 8.22 -1.33 8.74
N ASP A 109 9.54 -1.21 8.84
CA ASP A 109 10.17 -0.30 9.82
C ASP A 109 9.97 1.21 9.55
N TYR A 110 9.87 1.61 8.28
CA TYR A 110 10.03 3.03 7.88
C TYR A 110 8.73 3.73 7.50
N ILE A 111 7.66 2.98 7.20
CA ILE A 111 6.39 3.55 6.74
C ILE A 111 5.37 3.47 7.89
N GLY A 112 4.83 4.63 8.26
CA GLY A 112 3.90 4.81 9.37
C GLY A 112 2.43 4.52 9.00
N ASP A 113 2.16 3.41 8.33
CA ASP A 113 0.87 3.05 7.74
C ASP A 113 0.10 1.99 8.54
N CYS A 114 0.33 1.91 9.85
CA CYS A 114 -0.30 0.93 10.74
C CYS A 114 -1.83 0.84 10.60
N TRP A 115 -2.50 1.96 10.29
CA TRP A 115 -3.94 2.03 10.04
C TRP A 115 -4.36 1.23 8.80
N PHE A 116 -3.53 1.21 7.75
CA PHE A 116 -3.76 0.45 6.53
C PHE A 116 -3.47 -1.04 6.79
N VAL A 117 -2.32 -1.33 7.42
CA VAL A 117 -1.91 -2.68 7.80
C VAL A 117 -2.97 -3.38 8.66
N ALA A 118 -3.50 -2.69 9.68
CA ALA A 118 -4.56 -3.21 10.54
C ALA A 118 -5.86 -3.49 9.76
N SER A 119 -6.21 -2.61 8.81
CA SER A 119 -7.39 -2.77 7.96
C SER A 119 -7.24 -3.96 7.01
N ALA A 120 -6.07 -4.14 6.38
CA ALA A 120 -5.77 -5.29 5.52
C ALA A 120 -5.78 -6.61 6.30
N ALA A 121 -5.21 -6.63 7.51
CA ALA A 121 -5.26 -7.80 8.39
C ALA A 121 -6.69 -8.17 8.82
N LEU A 122 -7.54 -7.17 9.07
CA LEU A 122 -8.97 -7.42 9.32
C LEU A 122 -9.68 -7.97 8.09
N LEU A 123 -9.42 -7.41 6.90
CA LEU A 123 -9.99 -7.87 5.63
C LEU A 123 -9.64 -9.34 5.35
N ALA A 124 -8.38 -9.74 5.62
CA ALA A 124 -7.93 -11.12 5.45
C ALA A 124 -8.71 -12.14 6.32
N THR A 125 -9.40 -11.69 7.39
CA THR A 125 -10.28 -12.56 8.19
C THR A 125 -11.68 -12.77 7.59
N LYS A 126 -11.99 -12.12 6.45
CA LYS A 126 -13.30 -12.12 5.79
C LYS A 126 -13.15 -12.53 4.31
N PRO A 127 -13.07 -13.84 4.00
CA PRO A 127 -12.80 -14.34 2.65
C PRO A 127 -13.72 -13.74 1.56
N GLU A 128 -15.03 -13.68 1.80
CA GLU A 128 -15.99 -13.12 0.83
C GLU A 128 -15.77 -11.63 0.51
N LEU A 129 -15.25 -10.86 1.48
CA LEU A 129 -14.90 -9.46 1.24
C LEU A 129 -13.51 -9.33 0.61
N PHE A 130 -12.59 -10.20 1.01
CA PHE A 130 -11.24 -10.24 0.47
C PHE A 130 -11.26 -10.50 -1.04
N GLU A 131 -12.02 -11.49 -1.51
CA GLU A 131 -12.11 -11.84 -2.95
C GLU A 131 -12.68 -10.72 -3.83
N ARG A 132 -13.44 -9.78 -3.24
CA ARG A 132 -13.95 -8.59 -3.95
C ARG A 132 -12.88 -7.52 -4.14
N VAL A 133 -11.84 -7.54 -3.32
CA VAL A 133 -10.72 -6.58 -3.34
C VAL A 133 -9.52 -7.19 -4.05
N VAL A 134 -9.28 -8.48 -3.89
CA VAL A 134 -8.17 -9.24 -4.45
C VAL A 134 -8.72 -10.41 -5.26
N PRO A 135 -8.73 -10.31 -6.61
CA PRO A 135 -9.20 -11.40 -7.46
C PRO A 135 -8.37 -12.67 -7.24
N PRO A 136 -9.00 -13.86 -7.14
CA PRO A 136 -8.31 -15.11 -6.77
C PRO A 136 -7.40 -15.68 -7.87
N GLU A 137 -7.58 -15.27 -9.12
CA GLU A 137 -6.88 -15.82 -10.30
C GLU A 137 -5.44 -15.26 -10.49
N GLN A 138 -4.88 -14.59 -9.48
CA GLN A 138 -3.55 -13.97 -9.57
C GLN A 138 -2.46 -14.97 -9.17
N THR A 139 -1.45 -15.16 -10.02
CA THR A 139 -0.34 -16.07 -9.73
C THR A 139 1.00 -15.64 -10.34
N PHE A 140 2.08 -16.28 -9.92
CA PHE A 140 3.45 -16.09 -10.45
C PHE A 140 3.90 -17.24 -11.36
N GLU A 141 3.03 -18.21 -11.64
CA GLU A 141 3.33 -19.34 -12.52
C GLU A 141 3.71 -18.87 -13.93
N ASP A 142 4.56 -19.65 -14.60
CA ASP A 142 4.98 -19.35 -15.95
C ASP A 142 3.79 -19.41 -16.92
N GLY A 143 3.73 -18.45 -17.85
CA GLY A 143 2.59 -18.28 -18.76
C GLY A 143 1.48 -17.38 -18.21
N ASP A 144 1.49 -17.06 -16.91
CA ASP A 144 0.60 -16.07 -16.29
C ASP A 144 1.36 -14.86 -15.73
N TYR A 145 2.67 -15.01 -15.48
CA TYR A 145 3.53 -13.93 -15.02
C TYR A 145 3.98 -13.01 -16.17
N ALA A 146 3.52 -11.76 -16.14
CA ALA A 146 3.71 -10.77 -17.20
C ALA A 146 4.09 -9.40 -16.66
#